data_AF-A0A1I7F7F5-F1
#
_entry.id   AF-A0A1I7F7F5-F1
#
_cell.length_a   1.000
_cell.length_b   1.000
_cell.length_c   1.000
_cell.angle_alpha   90.00
_cell.angle_beta   90.00
_cell.angle_gamma   90.00
#
_symmetry.space_group_name_H-M   'P 1'
#
loop_
_entity.id
_entity.type
_entity.pdbx_description
1 polymer ?
#
loop_
_entity_poly.entity_id
_entity_poly.type
_entity_poly.pdbx_seq_one_letter_code
_entity_poly.pdbx_strand_id
1 'polypeptide(L)'
;MFKYAVYIRTKEGYIERMNNIISNLACDPKETYGSLAPYVSEEELVGFPESVVYWENSTGPSVGLALINPSSPSVDSNSPTLSMG
;
A
#
# COMPACT_ATOMS: atom_id res chain seq x y z
N MET A 1 -11.44 2.22 10.27
CA MET A 1 -10.48 3.24 9.78
C MET A 1 -9.29 2.50 9.21
N PHE A 2 -9.02 2.68 7.92
CA PHE A 2 -7.91 2.07 7.20
C PHE A 2 -6.71 3.01 7.23
N LYS A 3 -5.52 2.43 7.28
CA LYS A 3 -4.26 3.17 7.29
C LYS A 3 -3.62 3.07 5.92
N TYR A 4 -3.22 4.21 5.38
CA TYR A 4 -2.56 4.30 4.09
C TYR A 4 -1.19 4.92 4.24
N ALA A 5 -0.19 4.33 3.58
CA ALA A 5 1.09 4.94 3.37
C ALA A 5 0.98 5.97 2.23
N VAL A 6 1.64 7.11 2.39
CA VAL A 6 1.65 8.16 1.38
C VAL A 6 2.87 8.00 0.48
N TYR A 7 2.65 8.11 -0.82
CA TYR A 7 3.66 8.01 -1.86
C TYR A 7 3.70 9.27 -2.72
N ILE A 8 4.88 9.57 -3.27
CA ILE A 8 5.08 10.62 -4.26
C ILE A 8 5.66 9.98 -5.52
N ARG A 9 5.07 10.28 -6.67
CA ARG A 9 5.69 10.05 -7.99
C ARG A 9 6.28 11.36 -8.48
N THR A 10 7.57 11.38 -8.84
CA THR A 10 8.23 12.58 -9.38
C THR A 10 7.93 12.75 -10.87
N LYS A 11 8.38 13.87 -11.46
CA LYS A 11 8.23 14.11 -12.90
C LYS A 11 9.00 13.09 -13.73
N GLU A 12 10.12 12.60 -13.20
CA GLU A 12 11.00 11.61 -13.81
C GLU A 12 10.44 10.18 -13.65
N GLY A 13 9.35 10.02 -12.88
CA GLY A 13 8.73 8.72 -12.63
C GLY A 13 9.29 7.97 -11.43
N TYR A 14 10.17 8.58 -10.63
CA TYR A 14 10.64 7.96 -9.39
C TYR A 14 9.52 7.92 -8.36
N ILE A 15 9.42 6.81 -7.64
CA ILE A 15 8.41 6.59 -6.61
C ILE A 15 9.11 6.60 -5.25
N GLU A 16 8.58 7.41 -4.33
CA GLU A 16 9.09 7.53 -2.97
C GLU A 16 7.98 7.29 -1.95
N ARG A 17 8.26 6.47 -0.94
CA ARG A 17 7.38 6.25 0.21
C ARG A 17 7.70 7.27 1.30
N MET A 18 6.71 8.03 1.76
CA MET A 18 6.87 9.01 2.83
C MET A 18 6.84 8.32 4.19
N ASN A 19 8.02 7.98 4.73
CA ASN A 19 8.18 7.10 5.89
C ASN A 19 7.45 7.53 7.18
N ASN A 20 7.15 8.81 7.34
CA ASN A 20 6.53 9.35 8.57
C ASN A 20 5.10 9.87 8.35
N ILE A 21 4.49 9.60 7.18
CA ILE A 21 3.16 10.09 6.85
C ILE A 21 2.22 8.91 6.65
N ILE A 22 1.26 8.79 7.57
CA ILE A 22 0.19 7.79 7.52
C ILE A 22 -1.14 8.54 7.45
N SER A 23 -1.92 8.25 6.41
CA SER A 23 -3.27 8.77 6.26
C SER A 23 -4.28 7.78 6.82
N ASN A 24 -5.20 8.27 7.67
CA ASN A 24 -6.26 7.46 8.27
C ASN A 24 -7.57 7.81 7.56
N LEU A 25 -8.06 6.93 6.68
CA LEU A 25 -9.32 7.14 5.98
C LEU A 25 -10.36 6.12 6.42
N ALA A 26 -11.64 6.53 6.42
CA ALA A 26 -12.76 5.63 6.67
C ALA A 26 -13.13 4.77 5.45
N CYS A 27 -12.56 5.08 4.28
CA CYS A 27 -12.79 4.38 3.03
C CYS A 27 -12.18 2.98 3.05
N ASP A 28 -13.00 1.96 2.77
CA ASP A 28 -12.53 0.60 2.50
C ASP A 28 -11.97 0.51 1.07
N PRO A 29 -10.72 0.09 0.87
CA PRO A 29 -10.14 -0.07 -0.46
C PRO A 29 -10.84 -1.15 -1.31
N LYS A 30 -11.65 -2.03 -0.70
CA LYS A 30 -12.48 -3.02 -1.41
C LYS A 30 -13.85 -2.48 -1.81
N GLU A 31 -14.27 -1.33 -1.30
CA GLU A 31 -15.50 -0.71 -1.77
C GLU A 31 -15.22 0.10 -3.04
N THR A 32 -15.91 -0.33 -4.09
CA THR A 32 -15.86 0.09 -5.50
C THR A 32 -15.47 1.55 -5.75
N TYR A 33 -14.67 1.74 -6.81
CA TYR A 33 -14.38 3.00 -7.53
C TYR A 33 -15.32 4.17 -7.16
N GLY A 34 -14.79 5.15 -6.42
CA GLY A 34 -15.52 6.36 -5.98
C GLY A 34 -15.24 6.73 -4.53
N SER A 35 -15.03 5.73 -3.66
CA SER A 35 -14.77 5.94 -2.23
C SER A 35 -13.36 6.52 -1.95
N LEU A 36 -12.42 6.31 -2.89
CA LEU A 36 -11.09 6.93 -2.91
C LEU A 36 -10.98 8.09 -3.91
N ALA A 37 -12.05 8.77 -4.31
CA ALA A 37 -11.86 10.03 -5.05
C ALA A 37 -10.99 11.01 -4.21
N PRO A 38 -9.98 11.69 -4.80
CA PRO A 38 -9.72 11.89 -6.22
C PRO A 38 -8.71 10.90 -6.87
N TYR A 39 -8.40 9.77 -6.26
CA TYR A 39 -7.44 8.79 -6.80
C TYR A 39 -8.05 8.00 -7.97
N VAL A 40 -7.46 8.12 -9.15
CA VAL A 40 -8.04 7.69 -10.45
C VAL A 40 -7.33 6.51 -11.10
N SER A 41 -6.10 6.21 -10.71
CA SER A 41 -5.29 5.16 -11.33
C SER A 41 -4.52 4.33 -10.31
N GLU A 42 -4.44 3.04 -10.55
CA GLU A 42 -3.68 2.08 -9.75
C GLU A 42 -2.34 1.76 -10.43
N GLU A 43 -1.29 1.58 -9.62
CA GLU A 43 0.03 1.13 -10.07
C GLU A 43 0.59 0.10 -9.07
N GLU A 44 1.19 -0.97 -9.58
CA GLU A 44 1.88 -1.96 -8.74
C GLU A 44 3.21 -1.38 -8.25
N LEU A 45 3.46 -1.53 -6.96
CA LEU A 45 4.71 -1.12 -6.33
C LEU A 45 5.68 -2.31 -6.23
N VAL A 46 6.84 -2.17 -6.86
CA VAL A 46 7.91 -3.19 -6.80
C VAL A 46 8.99 -2.75 -5.81
N GLY A 47 9.33 -3.61 -4.86
CA GLY A 47 10.38 -3.34 -3.85
C GLY A 47 9.91 -2.51 -2.65
N PHE A 48 8.61 -2.25 -2.53
CA PHE A 48 8.01 -1.55 -1.39
C PHE A 48 7.24 -2.51 -0.47
N PRO A 49 6.97 -2.11 0.79
CA PRO A 49 6.17 -2.92 1.72
C PRO A 49 4.71 -3.08 1.29
N GLU A 50 4.16 -2.06 0.61
CA GLU A 50 2.81 -2.09 0.05
C GLU A 50 2.85 -2.49 -1.43
N SER A 51 1.82 -3.22 -1.89
CA SER A 51 1.80 -3.84 -3.23
C SER A 51 1.20 -2.97 -4.33
N VAL A 52 0.22 -2.13 -3.99
CA VAL A 52 -0.52 -1.29 -4.96
C VAL A 52 -0.68 0.10 -4.38
N VAL A 53 -0.46 1.11 -5.22
CA VAL A 53 -0.70 2.52 -4.92
C VAL A 53 -1.80 3.06 -5.83
N TYR A 54 -2.70 3.86 -5.24
CA TYR A 54 -3.73 4.62 -5.93
C TYR A 54 -3.23 6.05 -6.10
N TRP A 55 -3.11 6.55 -7.33
CA TRP A 55 -2.61 7.88 -7.67
C TRP A 55 -3.73 8.89 -7.96
N GLU A 56 -3.52 10.14 -7.54
CA GLU A 56 -4.40 11.27 -7.86
C GLU A 56 -4.34 11.64 -9.36
N ASN A 57 -3.21 11.40 -10.02
CA ASN A 57 -3.01 11.64 -11.45
C ASN A 57 -2.52 10.36 -12.13
N SER A 58 -3.06 10.05 -13.30
CA SER A 58 -2.65 8.87 -14.07
C SER A 58 -1.20 8.93 -14.55
N THR A 59 -0.67 10.12 -14.83
CA THR A 59 0.70 10.32 -15.34
C THR A 59 1.37 11.53 -14.70
N GLY A 60 2.70 11.59 -14.78
CA GLY A 60 3.49 12.69 -14.24
C GLY A 60 3.50 12.75 -12.71
N PRO A 61 3.86 13.91 -12.13
CA PRO A 61 3.91 14.10 -10.70
C PRO A 61 2.56 13.82 -10.02
N SER A 62 2.58 13.03 -8.96
CA SER A 62 1.34 12.66 -8.26
C SER A 62 1.59 12.28 -6.81
N VAL A 63 0.54 12.44 -5.99
CA VAL A 63 0.46 11.87 -4.65
C VAL A 63 -0.35 10.59 -4.74
N GLY A 64 0.12 9.56 -4.05
CA GLY A 64 -0.51 8.25 -4.02
C GLY A 64 -0.77 7.75 -2.61
N LEU A 65 -1.76 6.88 -2.48
CA LEU A 65 -2.06 6.15 -1.25
C LEU A 65 -1.92 4.66 -1.49
N ALA A 66 -1.21 3.96 -0.61
CA ALA A 66 -1.13 2.51 -0.64
C ALA A 66 -1.64 1.96 0.69
N LEU A 67 -2.48 0.92 0.67
CA LEU A 67 -3.03 0.35 1.89
C LEU A 67 -1.91 -0.29 2.71
N ILE A 68 -1.79 0.11 3.97
CA ILE A 68 -0.93 -0.59 4.93
C ILE A 68 -1.69 -1.84 5.33
N ASN A 69 -1.39 -2.95 4.67
CA ASN A 69 -1.88 -4.24 5.10
C ASN A 69 -1.35 -4.48 6.52
N PRO A 70 -2.20 -4.75 7.53
CA PRO A 70 -1.71 -5.34 8.75
C PRO A 70 -1.06 -6.64 8.30
N SER A 71 0.24 -6.76 8.57
CA SER A 71 1.03 -7.94 8.24
C SER A 71 0.18 -9.17 8.56
N SER A 72 -0.05 -10.05 7.59
CA SER A 72 -0.35 -11.43 7.93
C SER A 72 0.68 -11.81 9.00
N PRO A 73 0.27 -12.29 10.18
CA PRO A 73 1.23 -12.67 11.20
C PRO A 73 2.23 -13.58 10.49
N SER A 74 3.50 -13.20 10.54
CA SER A 74 4.58 -14.03 10.04
C SER A 74 4.27 -15.42 10.57
N VAL A 75 4.07 -16.39 9.66
CA VAL A 75 4.09 -17.78 10.07
C VAL A 75 5.52 -17.97 10.54
N ASP A 76 5.73 -17.74 11.84
CA ASP A 76 6.93 -18.12 12.56
C ASP A 76 7.06 -19.61 12.28
N SER A 77 7.91 -19.91 11.30
CA SER A 77 8.22 -21.26 10.87
C SER A 77 9.17 -21.85 11.89
N ASN A 78 8.73 -21.93 13.15
CA ASN A 78 9.23 -22.87 14.13
C ASN A 78 8.20 -24.00 14.21
N SER A 79 8.12 -24.78 13.13
CA SER A 79 7.52 -26.11 13.21
C SER A 79 8.38 -26.96 14.14
N PRO A 80 7.86 -27.49 15.26
CA PRO A 80 8.59 -28.47 16.03
C PRO A 80 8.74 -29.74 15.19
N THR A 81 9.98 -30.14 14.96
CA THR A 81 10.31 -31.41 14.31
C THR A 81 9.69 -32.56 15.11
N LEU A 82 8.78 -33.30 14.49
CA LEU A 82 8.27 -34.58 14.99
C LEU A 82 9.45 -35.56 15.14
N SER A 83 9.87 -35.82 16.38
CA SER A 83 10.67 -37.00 16.71
C SER A 83 9.71 -38.16 16.93
N MET A 84 9.59 -39.04 15.94
CA MET A 84 9.00 -40.36 16.12
C MET A 84 9.94 -41.17 17.03
N GLY A 85 9.41 -41.66 18.15
CA GLY A 85 10.01 -42.70 18.99
C GLY A 85 9.34 -44.05 18.74
#